data_AF-A0A6I4IF41-F1
#
_entry.id   AF-A0A6I4IF41-F1
#
_cell.length_a   1.000
_cell.length_b   1.000
_cell.length_c   1.000
_cell.angle_alpha   90.00
_cell.angle_beta   90.00
_cell.angle_gamma   90.00
#
_symmetry.space_group_name_H-M   'P 1'
#
loop_
_entity.id
_entity.type
_entity.pdbx_description
1 polymer ?
#
loop_
_entity_poly.entity_id
_entity_poly.type
_entity_poly.pdbx_seq_one_letter_code
_entity_poly.pdbx_strand_id
1 'polypeptide(L)'
;MKLKYRLAYYLFGLLLGLFFVIKFLGAKAEAKGVEFCYLPNCRVLKELRSKPLDFSPETKSILTQDWISLEDIKATLKYGDVDFSKSNLPYNNGKIYIIEGKTTQNEEINITMINYPSKVVLEKIEKK
;
A
#
# COMPACT_ATOMS: atom_id res chain seq x y z
N MET A 1 1.18 13.87 -48.67
CA MET A 1 0.31 13.65 -47.49
C MET A 1 0.60 14.75 -46.45
N LYS A 2 -0.41 15.46 -45.92
CA LYS A 2 -0.19 16.53 -44.91
C LYS A 2 0.32 15.94 -43.59
N LEU A 3 1.16 16.69 -42.85
CA LEU A 3 1.78 16.26 -41.58
C LEU A 3 0.76 15.68 -40.59
N LYS A 4 -0.42 16.31 -40.48
CA LYS A 4 -1.50 15.86 -39.59
C LYS A 4 -1.93 14.40 -39.82
N TYR A 5 -1.97 13.94 -41.07
CA TYR A 5 -2.36 12.56 -41.37
C TYR A 5 -1.23 11.59 -41.00
N ARG A 6 0.02 11.95 -41.29
CA ARG A 6 1.20 11.15 -40.88
C ARG A 6 1.26 11.01 -39.35
N LEU A 7 1.02 12.10 -38.63
CA LEU A 7 0.99 12.09 -37.17
C LEU A 7 -0.16 11.23 -36.64
N ALA A 8 -1.35 11.31 -37.24
CA ALA A 8 -2.49 10.49 -36.84
C ALA A 8 -2.22 8.98 -37.00
N TYR A 9 -1.65 8.55 -38.13
CA TYR A 9 -1.29 7.14 -38.34
C TYR A 9 -0.20 6.68 -37.36
N TYR A 10 0.79 7.53 -37.06
CA TYR A 10 1.83 7.22 -36.09
C TYR A 10 1.27 7.05 -34.66
N LEU A 11 0.43 7.99 -34.22
CA LEU A 11 -0.20 7.93 -32.90
C LEU A 11 -1.15 6.73 -32.78
N PHE A 12 -1.86 6.38 -33.85
CA PHE A 12 -2.69 5.18 -33.88
C PHE A 12 -1.86 3.90 -33.69
N GLY A 13 -0.75 3.77 -34.43
CA GLY A 13 0.18 2.65 -34.26
C GLY A 13 0.80 2.61 -32.85
N LEU A 14 1.18 3.77 -32.31
CA LEU A 14 1.71 3.90 -30.95
C LEU A 14 0.68 3.48 -29.90
N LEU A 15 -0.58 3.90 -30.03
CA LEU A 15 -1.67 3.54 -29.13
C LEU A 15 -1.91 2.02 -29.12
N LEU A 16 -1.93 1.39 -30.29
CA LEU A 16 -2.02 -0.07 -30.40
C LEU A 16 -0.82 -0.75 -29.74
N GLY A 17 0.40 -0.27 -29.99
CA GLY A 17 1.61 -0.80 -29.36
C GLY A 17 1.57 -0.70 -27.83
N LEU A 18 1.19 0.47 -27.30
CA LEU A 18 1.04 0.70 -25.86
C LEU A 18 -0.01 -0.23 -25.25
N PHE A 19 -1.14 -0.43 -25.92
CA PHE A 19 -2.17 -1.36 -25.46
C PHE A 19 -1.63 -2.78 -25.27
N PHE A 20 -0.89 -3.29 -26.27
CA PHE A 20 -0.26 -4.62 -26.18
C PHE A 20 0.77 -4.68 -25.05
N VAL A 21 1.63 -3.67 -24.92
CA VAL A 21 2.66 -3.62 -23.87
C VAL A 21 2.02 -3.63 -22.48
N ILE A 22 1.00 -2.79 -22.25
CA ILE A 22 0.31 -2.70 -20.96
C ILE A 22 -0.36 -4.03 -20.61
N LYS A 23 -1.06 -4.66 -21.57
CA LYS A 23 -1.73 -5.94 -21.33
C LYS A 23 -0.75 -7.09 -21.08
N PHE A 24 0.28 -7.19 -21.91
CA PHE A 24 1.26 -8.28 -21.81
C PHE A 24 2.12 -8.16 -20.54
N LEU A 25 2.67 -6.98 -20.26
CA LEU A 25 3.48 -6.76 -19.06
C LEU A 25 2.61 -6.80 -17.79
N GLY A 26 1.38 -6.27 -17.86
CA GLY A 26 0.42 -6.33 -16.75
C GLY A 26 0.09 -7.77 -16.36
N ALA A 27 -0.32 -8.60 -17.33
CA ALA A 27 -0.62 -10.01 -17.09
C ALA A 27 0.59 -10.78 -16.55
N LYS A 28 1.80 -10.51 -17.06
CA LYS A 28 3.04 -11.13 -16.56
C LYS A 28 3.38 -10.71 -15.14
N ALA A 29 3.13 -9.45 -14.78
CA ALA A 29 3.35 -8.94 -13.44
C ALA A 29 2.38 -9.57 -12.44
N GLU A 30 1.10 -9.65 -12.80
CA GLU A 30 0.06 -10.31 -12.01
C GLU A 30 0.36 -11.79 -11.80
N ALA A 31 0.69 -12.52 -12.86
CA ALA A 31 1.03 -13.95 -12.79
C ALA A 31 2.27 -14.24 -11.91
N LYS A 32 3.19 -13.27 -11.77
CA LYS A 32 4.39 -13.39 -10.92
C LYS A 32 4.22 -12.73 -9.54
N GLY A 33 3.06 -12.15 -9.24
CA GLY A 33 2.84 -11.39 -8.01
C GLY A 33 3.76 -10.17 -7.86
N VAL A 34 4.28 -9.63 -8.97
CA VAL A 34 5.20 -8.50 -8.94
C VAL A 34 4.42 -7.19 -8.93
N GLU A 35 4.38 -6.55 -7.77
CA GLU A 35 3.83 -5.19 -7.65
C GLU A 35 4.89 -4.13 -7.90
N PHE A 36 4.65 -3.24 -8.87
CA PHE A 36 5.52 -2.11 -9.19
C PHE A 36 5.19 -0.88 -8.31
N CYS A 37 5.70 -0.87 -7.08
CA CYS A 37 5.57 0.27 -6.17
C CYS A 37 6.68 1.31 -6.40
N TYR A 38 6.44 2.25 -7.32
CA TYR A 38 7.36 3.37 -7.59
C TYR A 38 7.17 4.54 -6.61
N LEU A 39 5.94 4.78 -6.15
CA LEU A 39 5.62 5.90 -5.27
C LEU A 39 5.94 5.59 -3.80
N PRO A 40 6.31 6.62 -3.00
CA PRO A 40 6.68 6.45 -1.59
C PRO A 40 5.63 5.70 -0.76
N ASN A 41 4.35 6.07 -0.89
CA ASN A 41 3.26 5.42 -0.14
C ASN A 41 3.21 3.91 -0.40
N CYS A 42 3.09 3.51 -1.68
CA CYS A 42 3.08 2.10 -2.09
C CYS A 42 4.31 1.34 -1.60
N ARG A 43 5.50 1.96 -1.66
CA ARG A 43 6.75 1.32 -1.24
C ARG A 43 6.73 1.00 0.26
N VAL A 44 6.31 1.94 1.10
CA VAL A 44 6.22 1.73 2.55
C VAL A 44 5.18 0.66 2.86
N LEU A 45 3.96 0.79 2.31
CA LEU A 45 2.89 -0.18 2.53
C LEU A 45 3.27 -1.60 2.09
N LYS A 46 3.94 -1.73 0.94
CA LYS A 46 4.48 -3.02 0.46
C LYS A 46 5.57 -3.55 1.38
N GLU A 47 6.48 -2.71 1.85
CA GLU A 47 7.52 -3.12 2.79
C GLU A 47 6.90 -3.66 4.09
N LEU A 48 5.93 -2.94 4.66
CA LEU A 48 5.27 -3.35 5.89
C LEU A 48 4.51 -4.68 5.72
N ARG A 49 3.81 -4.86 4.60
CA ARG A 49 3.08 -6.11 4.28
C ARG A 49 4.00 -7.29 3.95
N SER A 50 5.23 -7.04 3.51
CA SER A 50 6.18 -8.09 3.15
C SER A 50 6.84 -8.80 4.34
N LYS A 51 6.69 -8.26 5.55
CA LYS A 51 7.32 -8.76 6.77
C LYS A 51 6.28 -9.43 7.68
N PRO A 52 6.69 -10.38 8.54
CA PRO A 52 5.81 -10.94 9.56
C PRO A 52 5.22 -9.85 10.46
N LEU A 53 3.92 -9.95 10.72
CA LEU A 53 3.16 -9.01 11.54
C LEU A 53 3.02 -9.53 12.97
N ASP A 54 3.56 -8.78 13.93
CA ASP A 54 3.41 -8.98 15.36
C ASP A 54 2.42 -7.96 15.94
N PHE A 55 1.78 -8.29 17.06
CA PHE A 55 0.83 -7.42 17.75
C PHE A 55 1.32 -7.05 19.14
N SER A 56 1.26 -5.77 19.49
CA SER A 56 1.43 -5.29 20.86
C SER A 56 0.33 -5.85 21.78
N PRO A 57 0.55 -5.94 23.11
CA PRO A 57 -0.48 -6.35 24.05
C PRO A 57 -1.76 -5.51 23.96
N GLU A 58 -1.61 -4.20 23.76
CA GLU A 58 -2.73 -3.26 23.57
C GLU A 58 -3.52 -3.57 22.29
N THR A 59 -2.83 -3.92 21.21
CA THR A 59 -3.54 -4.22 19.96
C THR A 59 -4.24 -5.57 20.00
N LYS A 60 -3.70 -6.54 20.75
CA LYS A 60 -4.36 -7.82 20.96
C LYS A 60 -5.69 -7.67 21.67
N SER A 61 -5.82 -6.74 22.62
CA SER A 61 -7.10 -6.47 23.27
C SER A 61 -8.06 -5.73 22.33
N ILE A 62 -7.58 -4.78 21.53
CA ILE A 62 -8.41 -4.09 20.53
C ILE A 62 -8.96 -5.07 19.48
N LEU A 63 -8.17 -6.05 19.04
CA LEU A 63 -8.61 -7.08 18.10
C LEU A 63 -9.67 -8.04 18.67
N THR A 64 -9.87 -8.05 19.99
CA THR A 64 -11.02 -8.76 20.60
C THR A 64 -12.30 -7.94 20.56
N GLN A 65 -12.25 -6.69 20.10
CA GLN A 65 -13.41 -5.83 19.95
C GLN A 65 -13.96 -5.97 18.52
N ASP A 66 -15.28 -6.07 18.39
CA ASP A 66 -15.96 -6.39 17.11
C ASP A 66 -15.94 -5.26 16.06
N TRP A 67 -15.31 -4.11 16.34
CA TRP A 67 -15.30 -2.97 15.41
C TRP A 67 -14.10 -2.99 14.45
N ILE A 68 -13.07 -3.81 14.70
CA ILE A 68 -11.92 -3.92 13.80
C ILE A 68 -11.45 -5.35 13.62
N SER A 69 -11.26 -5.73 12.37
CA SER A 69 -10.80 -7.05 11.97
C SER A 69 -9.36 -7.05 11.44
N LEU A 70 -8.76 -8.23 11.34
CA LEU A 70 -7.46 -8.40 10.69
C LEU A 70 -7.53 -8.02 9.19
N GLU A 71 -8.68 -8.25 8.57
CA GLU A 71 -8.98 -7.87 7.19
C GLU A 71 -8.93 -6.35 7.01
N ASP A 72 -9.46 -5.57 7.96
CA ASP A 72 -9.39 -4.10 7.93
C ASP A 72 -7.95 -3.59 8.02
N ILE A 73 -7.12 -4.22 8.86
CA ILE A 73 -5.70 -3.88 8.97
C ILE A 73 -4.98 -4.21 7.65
N LYS A 74 -5.24 -5.38 7.06
CA LYS A 74 -4.67 -5.77 5.76
C LYS A 74 -5.13 -4.85 4.63
N ALA A 75 -6.39 -4.41 4.66
CA ALA A 75 -6.94 -3.46 3.70
C ALA A 75 -6.26 -2.10 3.86
N THR A 76 -6.07 -1.62 5.09
CA THR A 76 -5.34 -0.40 5.40
C THR A 76 -3.89 -0.47 4.92
N LEU A 77 -3.21 -1.60 5.12
CA LEU A 77 -1.87 -1.87 4.59
C LEU A 77 -1.79 -1.97 3.06
N LYS A 78 -2.93 -2.06 2.36
CA LYS A 78 -2.98 -2.17 0.89
C LYS A 78 -3.43 -0.88 0.22
N TYR A 79 -4.38 -0.17 0.82
CA TYR A 79 -5.05 0.98 0.21
C TYR A 79 -4.99 2.26 1.06
N GLY A 80 -4.40 2.21 2.25
CA GLY A 80 -4.26 3.37 3.13
C GLY A 80 -3.27 4.40 2.62
N ASP A 81 -3.13 5.49 3.37
CA ASP A 81 -2.17 6.55 3.11
C ASP A 81 -1.23 6.75 4.30
N VAL A 82 0.06 6.82 4.03
CA VAL A 82 1.09 7.01 5.06
C VAL A 82 1.24 8.50 5.37
N ASP A 83 1.03 8.90 6.63
CA ASP A 83 1.35 10.25 7.08
C ASP A 83 2.87 10.39 7.23
N PHE A 84 3.54 10.76 6.15
CA PHE A 84 4.98 10.97 6.11
C PHE A 84 5.46 12.10 7.03
N SER A 85 4.57 13.00 7.46
CA SER A 85 4.92 14.09 8.39
C SER A 85 5.24 13.56 9.78
N LYS A 86 4.63 12.42 10.15
CA LYS A 86 4.79 11.77 11.46
C LYS A 86 5.47 10.39 11.38
N SER A 87 5.89 9.98 10.17
CA SER A 87 6.44 8.64 9.89
C SER A 87 7.93 8.69 9.52
N ASN A 88 8.55 7.51 9.42
CA ASN A 88 9.98 7.32 9.09
C ASN A 88 10.93 7.96 10.13
N LEU A 89 10.47 8.10 11.36
CA LEU A 89 11.27 8.54 12.51
C LEU A 89 11.80 7.34 13.31
N PRO A 90 13.02 7.40 13.86
CA PRO A 90 13.55 6.34 14.70
C PRO A 90 12.73 6.24 16.00
N TYR A 91 12.27 5.03 16.34
CA TYR A 91 11.43 4.77 17.49
C TYR A 91 11.57 3.31 17.95
N ASN A 92 11.81 3.07 19.24
CA ASN A 92 11.97 1.72 19.83
C ASN A 92 12.89 0.78 19.02
N ASN A 93 14.06 1.27 18.60
CA ASN A 93 15.05 0.56 17.77
C ASN A 93 14.54 0.14 16.37
N GLY A 94 13.44 0.73 15.91
CA GLY A 94 12.88 0.60 14.56
C GLY A 94 12.50 1.95 13.99
N LYS A 95 11.60 1.94 13.00
CA LYS A 95 11.00 3.16 12.42
C LYS A 95 9.50 3.16 12.59
N ILE A 96 8.94 4.27 13.06
CA ILE A 96 7.48 4.41 13.21
C ILE A 96 6.82 4.83 11.89
N TYR A 97 5.64 4.28 11.62
CA TYR A 97 4.79 4.62 10.49
C TYR A 97 3.34 4.74 10.95
N ILE A 98 2.72 5.85 10.60
CA ILE A 98 1.30 6.12 10.84
C ILE A 98 0.58 6.03 9.50
N ILE A 99 -0.43 5.18 9.44
CA ILE A 99 -1.18 4.90 8.22
C ILE A 99 -2.64 5.21 8.50
N GLU A 100 -3.20 6.09 7.68
CA GLU A 100 -4.62 6.40 7.67
C GLU A 100 -5.35 5.41 6.78
N GLY A 101 -6.42 4.83 7.31
CA GLY A 101 -7.21 3.81 6.67
C GLY A 101 -8.69 3.94 6.97
N LYS A 102 -9.44 2.98 6.43
CA LYS A 102 -10.87 2.83 6.69
C LYS A 102 -11.19 1.39 6.99
N THR A 103 -12.07 1.16 7.95
CA THR A 103 -12.63 -0.17 8.22
C THR A 103 -13.65 -0.54 7.14
N THR A 104 -14.05 -1.82 7.11
CA THR A 104 -15.16 -2.31 6.27
C THR A 104 -16.48 -1.60 6.56
N GLN A 105 -16.62 -1.03 7.77
CA GLN A 105 -17.76 -0.20 8.19
C GLN A 105 -17.60 1.27 7.79
N ASN A 106 -16.56 1.60 7.02
CA ASN A 106 -16.22 2.95 6.55
C ASN A 106 -15.88 3.94 7.70
N GLU A 107 -15.44 3.43 8.84
CA GLU A 107 -14.90 4.26 9.92
C GLU A 107 -13.44 4.62 9.64
N GLU A 108 -13.07 5.89 9.83
CA GLU A 108 -11.69 6.34 9.66
C GLU A 108 -10.83 5.92 10.85
N ILE A 109 -9.71 5.27 10.54
CA ILE A 109 -8.80 4.73 11.55
C ILE A 109 -7.37 5.15 11.24
N ASN A 110 -6.58 5.32 12.30
CA ASN A 110 -5.15 5.48 12.23
C ASN A 110 -4.50 4.25 12.85
N ILE A 111 -3.65 3.58 12.08
CA ILE A 111 -2.81 2.48 12.59
C ILE A 111 -1.36 2.95 12.72
N THR A 112 -0.76 2.65 13.86
CA THR A 112 0.65 2.95 14.14
C THR A 112 1.44 1.66 14.13
N MET A 113 2.46 1.60 13.29
CA MET A 113 3.29 0.42 13.10
C MET A 113 4.76 0.74 13.29
N ILE A 114 5.49 -0.19 13.90
CA ILE A 114 6.94 -0.12 14.03
C ILE A 114 7.55 -1.09 13.04
N ASN A 115 8.33 -0.56 12.11
CA ASN A 115 9.07 -1.32 11.11
C ASN A 115 10.46 -1.69 11.63
N TYR A 116 10.72 -2.99 11.75
CA TYR A 116 12.04 -3.56 12.02
C TYR A 116 12.62 -4.22 10.77
N PRO A 117 13.92 -4.55 10.74
CA PRO A 117 14.50 -5.29 9.62
C PRO A 117 13.83 -6.65 9.36
N SER A 118 13.47 -7.38 10.43
CA SER A 118 12.94 -8.75 10.35
C SER A 118 11.42 -8.87 10.48
N LYS A 119 10.74 -7.84 11.02
CA LYS A 119 9.31 -7.90 11.36
C LYS A 119 8.67 -6.52 11.42
N VAL A 120 7.35 -6.49 11.51
CA VAL A 120 6.57 -5.28 11.76
C VAL A 120 5.70 -5.51 12.97
N VAL A 121 5.69 -4.56 13.90
CA VAL A 121 4.83 -4.62 15.09
C VAL A 121 3.71 -3.60 14.94
N LEU A 122 2.47 -4.04 15.04
CA LEU A 122 1.33 -3.15 15.19
C LEU A 122 1.28 -2.68 16.64
N GLU A 123 1.53 -1.38 16.85
CA GLU A 123 1.66 -0.79 18.17
C GLU A 123 0.34 -0.26 18.70
N LYS A 124 -0.38 0.51 17.86
CA LYS A 124 -1.61 1.20 18.24
C LYS A 124 -2.61 1.25 17.09
N ILE A 125 -3.89 1.23 17.45
CA ILE A 125 -5.02 1.47 16.55
C ILE A 125 -5.93 2.51 17.21
N GLU A 126 -6.24 3.58 16.49
CA GLU A 126 -7.11 4.66 16.97
C GLU A 126 -8.22 4.93 15.95
N LYS A 127 -9.42 5.22 16.43
CA LYS A 127 -10.47 5.83 15.61
C LYS A 127 -10.20 7.33 15.49
N LYS A 128 -10.46 7.90 14.31
CA LYS A 128 -10.51 9.36 14.14
C LYS A 128 -11.78 9.96 14.75
#